data_AF-A0A3G1B7G5-F1
#
_entry.id   AF-A0A3G1B7G5-F1
#
_cell.length_a   1.000
_cell.length_b   1.000
_cell.length_c   1.000
_cell.angle_alpha   90.00
_cell.angle_beta   90.00
_cell.angle_gamma   90.00
#
_symmetry.space_group_name_H-M   'P 1'
#
loop_
_entity.id
_entity.type
_entity.pdbx_description
1 polymer ?
#
loop_
_entity_poly.entity_id
_entity_poly.type
_entity_poly.pdbx_seq_one_letter_code
_entity_poly.pdbx_strand_id
1 'polypeptide(L)'
;MFAVILSVAVPFAFAESDHAKTITECEAIYPELETLGKAKFLQRYAHHPDIRSCLTLYNDITWFSEGSDRTDRLIALLGEPIVKKPVRDRFEQTSNIPSWIKDDATRWQQGKERDNIFSYGIRFLINSKMIDAPIGLSDQPRCMSDQICVSKNHYIKYSIKDTTSQDVTNLTHTFGTPGNTIAISSTEITKKDKRQDNFHIDSDGLIDHTKQYYSFVHKTSIKIGTTIDSKYPITTTGEVIFPFKNQQRDAMIAWDKTKQYQEVIDKNTGIVLFAKYNDRIKKTEWSAELTDTNAFSEEIQIQYNGMRIPSWFKNPVKWWTEGRISDSEYISSINYLLKNNIMQI
;
A
#
# COMPACT_ATOMS: atom_id res chain seq x y z
N MET A 1 -19.55 -57.36 -22.13
CA MET A 1 -19.84 -56.54 -23.34
C MET A 1 -21.05 -55.69 -23.02
N PHE A 2 -20.85 -54.37 -22.97
CA PHE A 2 -21.83 -53.27 -22.83
C PHE A 2 -22.64 -53.10 -21.53
N ALA A 3 -22.44 -51.92 -20.93
CA ALA A 3 -23.41 -51.23 -20.08
C ALA A 3 -24.35 -50.38 -20.96
N VAL A 4 -25.65 -50.38 -20.66
CA VAL A 4 -26.71 -49.46 -21.18
C VAL A 4 -27.99 -49.75 -20.33
N ILE A 5 -28.85 -48.86 -19.82
CA ILE A 5 -29.02 -47.40 -19.77
C ILE A 5 -30.11 -47.07 -18.72
N LEU A 6 -29.98 -45.91 -18.08
CA LEU A 6 -30.95 -44.97 -17.46
C LEU A 6 -32.14 -45.46 -16.63
N SER A 7 -32.26 -44.88 -15.43
CA SER A 7 -33.44 -44.04 -15.16
C SER A 7 -33.03 -42.72 -14.49
N VAL A 8 -33.65 -41.65 -14.96
CA VAL A 8 -33.40 -40.25 -14.58
C VAL A 8 -34.21 -39.92 -13.34
N ALA A 9 -33.54 -39.36 -12.34
CA ALA A 9 -34.15 -38.61 -11.25
C ALA A 9 -33.41 -37.26 -11.10
N VAL A 10 -34.17 -36.18 -11.26
CA VAL A 10 -33.82 -34.78 -10.97
C VAL A 10 -35.03 -34.28 -10.17
N PRO A 11 -34.93 -33.50 -9.07
CA PRO A 11 -33.89 -32.50 -8.75
C PRO A 11 -33.55 -32.34 -7.24
N PHE A 12 -32.30 -32.56 -6.83
CA PHE A 12 -31.73 -31.90 -5.63
C PHE A 12 -30.25 -31.55 -5.79
N ALA A 13 -29.69 -31.77 -6.98
CA ALA A 13 -28.33 -31.37 -7.34
C ALA A 13 -28.22 -29.89 -7.78
N PHE A 14 -29.34 -29.16 -7.89
CA PHE A 14 -29.32 -27.81 -8.46
C PHE A 14 -28.71 -26.75 -7.54
N ALA A 15 -28.91 -26.83 -6.22
CA ALA A 15 -28.41 -25.81 -5.29
C ALA A 15 -26.89 -25.92 -5.05
N GLU A 16 -26.39 -27.15 -4.93
CA GLU A 16 -24.95 -27.42 -4.82
C GLU A 16 -24.24 -27.08 -6.14
N SER A 17 -24.92 -27.25 -7.28
CA SER A 17 -24.39 -26.85 -8.59
C SER A 17 -24.27 -25.34 -8.79
N ASP A 18 -25.13 -24.54 -8.14
CA ASP A 18 -25.17 -23.09 -8.37
C ASP A 18 -24.03 -22.38 -7.62
N HIS A 19 -23.76 -22.74 -6.36
CA HIS A 19 -22.63 -22.18 -5.61
C HIS A 19 -21.27 -22.58 -6.20
N ALA A 20 -21.13 -23.82 -6.69
CA ALA A 20 -19.92 -24.25 -7.39
C ALA A 20 -19.68 -23.45 -8.68
N LYS A 21 -20.77 -23.11 -9.39
CA LYS A 21 -20.72 -22.24 -10.57
C LYS A 21 -20.33 -20.81 -10.19
N THR A 22 -20.91 -20.24 -9.13
CA THR A 22 -20.54 -18.93 -8.59
C THR A 22 -19.06 -18.86 -8.23
N ILE A 23 -18.51 -19.87 -7.55
CA ILE A 23 -17.07 -19.91 -7.20
C ILE A 23 -16.21 -19.91 -8.47
N THR A 24 -16.57 -20.70 -9.48
CA THR A 24 -15.84 -20.76 -10.75
C THR A 24 -15.85 -19.41 -11.48
N GLU A 25 -16.98 -18.71 -11.48
CA GLU A 25 -17.10 -17.36 -12.07
C GLU A 25 -16.28 -16.34 -11.28
N CYS A 26 -16.27 -16.44 -9.95
CA CYS A 26 -15.41 -15.62 -9.10
C CYS A 26 -13.92 -15.90 -9.34
N GLU A 27 -13.50 -17.15 -9.54
CA GLU A 27 -12.10 -17.48 -9.86
C GLU A 27 -11.68 -16.92 -11.21
N ALA A 28 -12.58 -16.89 -12.19
CA ALA A 28 -12.30 -16.33 -13.51
C ALA A 28 -12.02 -14.82 -13.47
N ILE A 29 -12.69 -14.08 -12.59
CA ILE A 29 -12.53 -12.61 -12.48
C ILE A 29 -11.60 -12.18 -11.35
N TYR A 30 -11.26 -13.06 -10.40
CA TYR A 30 -10.36 -12.77 -9.27
C TYR A 30 -8.98 -12.24 -9.70
N PRO A 31 -8.34 -12.73 -10.77
CA PRO A 31 -7.11 -12.14 -11.29
C PRO A 31 -7.27 -10.67 -11.71
N GLU A 32 -8.47 -10.26 -12.14
CA GLU A 32 -8.76 -8.85 -12.43
C GLU A 32 -8.82 -7.99 -11.14
N LEU A 33 -9.16 -8.57 -9.98
CA LEU A 33 -9.09 -7.86 -8.70
C LEU A 33 -7.65 -7.61 -8.27
N GLU A 34 -6.78 -8.60 -8.42
CA GLU A 34 -5.35 -8.48 -8.10
C GLU A 34 -4.63 -7.50 -9.05
N THR A 35 -5.06 -7.45 -10.31
CA THR A 35 -4.43 -6.60 -11.34
C THR A 35 -5.01 -5.18 -11.41
N LEU A 36 -6.31 -4.98 -11.19
CA LEU A 36 -6.95 -3.64 -11.22
C LEU A 36 -6.90 -2.93 -9.86
N GLY A 37 -6.81 -3.70 -8.78
CA GLY A 37 -7.01 -3.21 -7.42
C GLY A 37 -8.49 -2.96 -7.10
N LYS A 38 -8.83 -3.08 -5.81
CA LYS A 38 -10.22 -3.12 -5.31
C LYS A 38 -11.11 -1.99 -5.82
N ALA A 39 -10.62 -0.75 -5.87
CA ALA A 39 -11.42 0.40 -6.29
C ALA A 39 -11.83 0.34 -7.79
N LYS A 40 -10.90 -0.02 -8.68
CA LYS A 40 -11.14 -0.10 -10.13
C LYS A 40 -11.87 -1.39 -10.51
N PHE A 41 -11.60 -2.48 -9.79
CA PHE A 41 -12.32 -3.74 -9.91
C PHE A 41 -13.82 -3.57 -9.61
N LEU A 42 -14.16 -2.91 -8.49
CA LEU A 42 -15.55 -2.64 -8.11
C LEU A 42 -16.28 -1.72 -9.10
N GLN A 43 -15.56 -0.77 -9.69
CA GLN A 43 -16.12 0.11 -10.72
C GLN A 43 -16.39 -0.64 -12.03
N ARG A 44 -15.53 -1.59 -12.42
CA ARG A 44 -15.64 -2.38 -13.65
C ARG A 44 -16.71 -3.46 -13.57
N TYR A 45 -16.88 -4.08 -12.40
CA TYR A 45 -17.81 -5.18 -12.18
C TYR A 45 -19.07 -4.79 -11.38
N ALA A 46 -19.39 -3.50 -11.34
CA ALA A 46 -20.51 -2.95 -10.55
C ALA A 46 -21.88 -3.56 -10.85
N HIS A 47 -22.07 -4.11 -12.06
CA HIS A 47 -23.32 -4.72 -12.53
C HIS A 47 -23.23 -6.25 -12.68
N HIS A 48 -22.13 -6.88 -12.25
CA HIS A 48 -21.99 -8.33 -12.32
C HIS A 48 -22.86 -9.00 -11.24
N PRO A 49 -23.70 -9.99 -11.58
CA PRO A 49 -24.72 -10.55 -10.68
C PRO A 49 -24.13 -11.06 -9.36
N ASP A 50 -22.96 -11.71 -9.44
CA ASP A 50 -22.35 -12.38 -8.28
C ASP A 50 -21.19 -11.63 -7.62
N ILE A 51 -20.94 -10.37 -8.00
CA ILE A 51 -19.79 -9.60 -7.50
C ILE A 51 -19.74 -9.52 -5.98
N ARG A 52 -20.91 -9.50 -5.33
CA ARG A 52 -21.04 -9.44 -3.88
C ARG A 52 -20.57 -10.75 -3.22
N SER A 53 -20.96 -11.88 -3.78
CA SER A 53 -20.55 -13.21 -3.31
C SER A 53 -19.05 -13.41 -3.52
N CYS A 54 -18.52 -12.98 -4.68
CA CYS A 54 -17.09 -13.03 -4.96
C CYS A 54 -16.25 -12.22 -3.95
N LEU A 55 -16.68 -11.01 -3.61
CA LEU A 55 -15.97 -10.21 -2.60
C LEU A 55 -16.02 -10.85 -1.20
N THR A 56 -17.13 -11.49 -0.83
CA THR A 56 -17.21 -12.24 0.44
C THR A 56 -16.17 -13.35 0.47
N LEU A 57 -16.05 -14.11 -0.63
CA LEU A 57 -15.05 -15.17 -0.73
C LEU A 57 -13.61 -14.61 -0.68
N TYR A 58 -13.28 -13.58 -1.46
CA TYR A 58 -11.90 -13.05 -1.55
C TYR A 58 -11.35 -12.45 -0.25
N ASN A 59 -12.23 -12.00 0.66
CA ASN A 59 -11.81 -11.45 1.96
C ASN A 59 -11.67 -12.55 3.03
N ASP A 60 -12.07 -13.79 2.74
CA ASP A 60 -11.89 -14.93 3.64
C ASP A 60 -10.59 -15.68 3.32
N ILE A 61 -9.85 -16.08 4.36
CA ILE A 61 -8.58 -16.78 4.21
C ILE A 61 -8.72 -18.13 3.48
N THR A 62 -9.91 -18.73 3.51
CA THR A 62 -10.23 -20.00 2.85
C THR A 62 -10.09 -19.92 1.33
N TRP A 63 -10.24 -18.72 0.73
CA TRP A 63 -10.08 -18.50 -0.72
C TRP A 63 -8.74 -18.96 -1.26
N PHE A 64 -7.67 -18.75 -0.48
CA PHE A 64 -6.29 -19.08 -0.82
C PHE A 64 -5.84 -20.45 -0.29
N SER A 65 -6.74 -21.22 0.34
CA SER A 65 -6.39 -22.56 0.83
C SER A 65 -6.23 -23.54 -0.35
N GLU A 66 -5.31 -24.50 -0.24
CA GLU A 66 -5.14 -25.59 -1.22
C GLU A 66 -5.39 -26.95 -0.53
N GLY A 67 -6.22 -27.79 -1.14
CA GLY A 67 -6.66 -29.07 -0.57
C GLY A 67 -7.88 -29.64 -1.31
N SER A 68 -8.11 -30.95 -1.20
CA SER A 68 -9.24 -31.62 -1.90
C SER A 68 -10.62 -31.17 -1.39
N ASP A 69 -10.68 -30.59 -0.20
CA ASP A 69 -11.88 -30.11 0.50
C ASP A 69 -12.07 -28.58 0.40
N ARG A 70 -11.27 -27.90 -0.43
CA ARG A 70 -11.31 -26.44 -0.60
C ARG A 70 -12.68 -25.96 -1.08
N THR A 71 -13.21 -26.59 -2.13
CA THR A 71 -14.47 -26.18 -2.75
C THR A 71 -15.65 -26.32 -1.78
N ASP A 72 -15.68 -27.41 -1.00
CA ASP A 72 -16.74 -27.63 0.00
C ASP A 72 -16.71 -26.57 1.11
N ARG A 73 -15.51 -26.13 1.52
CA ARG A 73 -15.36 -25.04 2.50
C ARG A 73 -15.78 -23.68 1.94
N LEU A 74 -15.51 -23.40 0.67
CA LEU A 74 -15.99 -22.17 0.01
C LEU A 74 -17.51 -22.18 -0.20
N ILE A 75 -18.10 -23.34 -0.50
CA ILE A 75 -19.55 -23.50 -0.61
C ILE A 75 -20.21 -23.26 0.75
N ALA A 76 -19.61 -23.73 1.85
CA ALA A 76 -20.11 -23.46 3.21
C ALA A 76 -20.18 -21.95 3.51
N LEU A 77 -19.16 -21.16 3.14
CA LEU A 77 -19.14 -19.71 3.31
C LEU A 77 -20.26 -18.99 2.55
N LEU A 78 -20.65 -19.50 1.38
CA LEU A 78 -21.77 -18.97 0.60
C LEU A 78 -23.13 -19.42 1.13
N GLY A 79 -23.18 -20.56 1.82
CA GLY A 79 -24.38 -21.13 2.42
C GLY A 79 -24.72 -20.58 3.82
N GLU A 80 -23.80 -19.87 4.48
CA GLU A 80 -24.08 -19.29 5.79
C GLU A 80 -25.10 -18.12 5.68
N PRO A 81 -26.21 -18.15 6.44
CA PRO A 81 -27.17 -17.06 6.43
C PRO A 81 -26.51 -15.77 6.96
N ILE A 82 -26.56 -14.72 6.14
CA ILE A 82 -25.92 -13.42 6.40
C ILE A 82 -26.38 -12.83 7.76
N VAL A 83 -25.57 -13.00 8.80
CA VAL A 83 -25.64 -12.10 9.96
C VAL A 83 -24.99 -10.78 9.55
N LYS A 84 -25.83 -9.82 9.17
CA LYS A 84 -25.46 -8.45 8.80
C LYS A 84 -24.51 -7.83 9.84
N LYS A 85 -23.31 -7.44 9.44
CA LYS A 85 -22.63 -6.26 10.01
C LYS A 85 -22.47 -5.20 8.90
N PRO A 86 -23.04 -3.97 9.05
CA PRO A 86 -22.97 -2.92 8.04
C PRO A 86 -21.60 -2.23 7.91
N VAL A 87 -21.46 -1.50 6.79
CA VAL A 87 -20.23 -1.02 6.14
C VAL A 87 -19.74 0.38 6.58
N ARG A 88 -20.48 1.17 7.38
CA ARG A 88 -20.23 2.64 7.45
C ARG A 88 -19.93 3.28 8.80
N ASP A 89 -19.99 2.54 9.92
CA ASP A 89 -19.67 3.11 11.24
C ASP A 89 -18.47 2.33 11.83
N ARG A 90 -17.23 2.83 11.80
CA ARG A 90 -16.79 3.96 12.60
C ARG A 90 -15.38 4.39 12.15
N PHE A 91 -15.28 5.26 11.15
CA PHE A 91 -14.27 6.32 11.25
C PHE A 91 -14.92 7.41 12.08
N GLU A 92 -14.82 7.29 13.39
CA GLU A 92 -15.05 8.41 14.27
C GLU A 92 -13.73 8.65 15.00
N GLN A 93 -13.36 9.92 15.14
CA GLN A 93 -12.56 10.35 16.27
C GLN A 93 -13.33 9.97 17.52
N THR A 94 -13.21 8.72 17.96
CA THR A 94 -13.68 8.32 19.28
C THR A 94 -12.54 8.54 20.23
N SER A 95 -12.83 9.16 21.35
CA SER A 95 -11.93 9.23 22.52
C SER A 95 -11.59 7.85 23.13
N ASN A 96 -11.78 6.74 22.39
CA ASN A 96 -11.70 5.34 22.80
C ASN A 96 -11.00 4.48 21.72
N ILE A 97 -10.42 3.34 22.11
CA ILE A 97 -9.56 2.49 21.28
C ILE A 97 -10.38 1.64 20.29
N PRO A 98 -9.98 1.54 19.00
CA PRO A 98 -10.66 0.69 18.01
C PRO A 98 -10.74 -0.80 18.41
N SER A 99 -11.88 -1.44 18.13
CA SER A 99 -12.13 -2.82 18.53
C SER A 99 -11.18 -3.85 17.89
N TRP A 100 -10.69 -3.60 16.67
CA TRP A 100 -9.75 -4.50 16.01
C TRP A 100 -8.44 -4.66 16.79
N ILE A 101 -8.00 -3.59 17.49
CA ILE A 101 -6.81 -3.61 18.35
C ILE A 101 -7.04 -4.54 19.54
N LYS A 102 -8.26 -4.54 20.08
CA LYS A 102 -8.67 -5.43 21.18
C LYS A 102 -8.75 -6.89 20.73
N ASP A 103 -9.19 -7.13 19.50
CA ASP A 103 -9.26 -8.46 18.91
C ASP A 103 -7.84 -9.04 18.66
N ASP A 104 -6.93 -8.24 18.09
CA ASP A 104 -5.52 -8.62 17.90
C ASP A 104 -4.81 -8.88 19.24
N ALA A 105 -5.05 -7.99 20.21
CA ALA A 105 -4.56 -8.13 21.57
C ALA A 105 -5.02 -9.42 22.24
N THR A 106 -6.28 -9.81 22.01
CA THR A 106 -6.85 -11.07 22.51
C THR A 106 -6.13 -12.27 21.90
N ARG A 107 -5.94 -12.28 20.57
CA ARG A 107 -5.24 -13.40 19.91
C ARG A 107 -3.78 -13.49 20.34
N TRP A 108 -3.07 -12.37 20.47
CA TRP A 108 -1.69 -12.32 20.97
C TRP A 108 -1.56 -12.81 22.41
N GLN A 109 -2.47 -12.36 23.29
CA GLN A 109 -2.53 -12.81 24.68
C GLN A 109 -2.72 -14.33 24.77
N GLN A 110 -3.58 -14.90 23.92
CA GLN A 110 -3.82 -16.35 23.81
C GLN A 110 -2.67 -17.12 23.14
N GLY A 111 -1.61 -16.45 22.68
CA GLY A 111 -0.49 -17.08 21.97
C GLY A 111 -0.82 -17.48 20.53
N LYS A 112 -1.93 -16.98 19.98
CA LYS A 112 -2.34 -17.18 18.58
C LYS A 112 -1.71 -16.16 17.62
N GLU A 113 -1.00 -15.16 18.14
CA GLU A 113 -0.30 -14.14 17.34
C GLU A 113 1.09 -13.85 17.90
N ARG A 114 1.96 -13.33 17.04
CA ARG A 114 3.35 -12.95 17.35
C ARG A 114 3.45 -11.48 17.78
N ASP A 115 4.52 -11.13 18.50
CA ASP A 115 4.77 -9.77 19.01
C ASP A 115 4.75 -8.70 17.92
N ASN A 116 5.29 -9.01 16.73
CA ASN A 116 5.29 -8.08 15.60
C ASN A 116 3.87 -7.77 15.09
N ILE A 117 2.95 -8.73 15.14
CA ILE A 117 1.56 -8.53 14.73
C ILE A 117 0.83 -7.68 15.77
N PHE A 118 1.00 -7.99 17.05
CA PHE A 118 0.45 -7.18 18.13
C PHE A 118 0.98 -5.73 18.13
N SER A 119 2.23 -5.53 17.70
CA SER A 119 2.83 -4.18 17.59
C SER A 119 2.07 -3.25 16.63
N TYR A 120 1.33 -3.77 15.65
CA TYR A 120 0.54 -2.93 14.73
C TYR A 120 -0.53 -2.12 15.45
N GLY A 121 -1.21 -2.72 16.42
CA GLY A 121 -2.17 -2.02 17.27
C GLY A 121 -1.51 -0.87 18.03
N ILE A 122 -0.32 -1.11 18.59
CA ILE A 122 0.40 -0.06 19.34
C ILE A 122 0.89 1.05 18.40
N ARG A 123 1.41 0.72 17.21
CA ARG A 123 1.78 1.71 16.20
C ARG A 123 0.61 2.58 15.79
N PHE A 124 -0.57 2.00 15.61
CA PHE A 124 -1.78 2.75 15.31
C PHE A 124 -2.09 3.75 16.44
N LEU A 125 -2.00 3.33 17.70
CA LEU A 125 -2.26 4.20 18.86
C LEU A 125 -1.25 5.35 18.96
N ILE A 126 0.01 5.12 18.61
CA ILE A 126 1.05 6.17 18.51
C ILE A 126 0.71 7.14 17.37
N ASN A 127 0.47 6.63 16.16
CA ASN A 127 0.17 7.44 14.97
C ASN A 127 -1.13 8.25 15.11
N SER A 128 -2.09 7.72 15.88
CA SER A 128 -3.35 8.38 16.20
C SER A 128 -3.23 9.38 17.36
N LYS A 129 -2.03 9.59 17.91
CA LYS A 129 -1.76 10.47 19.06
C LYS A 129 -2.55 10.09 20.32
N MET A 130 -2.85 8.80 20.50
CA MET A 130 -3.50 8.25 21.71
C MET A 130 -2.47 7.83 22.78
N ILE A 131 -1.21 7.62 22.38
CA ILE A 131 -0.08 7.26 23.24
C ILE A 131 0.99 8.34 23.11
N ASP A 132 1.25 9.05 24.22
CA ASP A 132 2.37 9.98 24.35
C ASP A 132 3.66 9.22 24.65
N ALA A 133 4.18 8.53 23.65
CA ALA A 133 5.50 7.92 23.74
C ALA A 133 6.53 9.06 23.92
N PRO A 134 7.43 9.01 24.93
CA PRO A 134 8.61 9.84 24.94
C PRO A 134 9.52 9.28 23.84
N ILE A 135 9.28 9.74 22.62
CA ILE A 135 10.08 9.37 21.46
C ILE A 135 11.46 10.00 21.70
N GLY A 136 12.35 9.24 22.33
CA GLY A 136 13.79 9.43 22.33
C GLY A 136 14.42 9.09 20.98
N LEU A 137 13.69 9.33 19.88
CA LEU A 137 14.16 9.32 18.51
C LEU A 137 13.63 10.58 17.84
N SER A 138 14.21 11.70 18.28
CA SER A 138 14.79 12.64 17.33
C SER A 138 15.72 11.86 16.39
N ASP A 139 15.12 11.20 15.41
CA ASP A 139 15.68 10.85 14.12
C ASP A 139 14.47 10.41 13.27
N GLN A 140 13.54 11.35 13.07
CA GLN A 140 13.05 11.45 11.71
C GLN A 140 14.33 11.52 10.84
N PRO A 141 14.50 10.75 9.77
CA PRO A 141 15.15 11.35 8.62
C PRO A 141 14.21 12.49 8.24
N ARG A 142 14.29 13.63 8.94
CA ARG A 142 13.82 14.89 8.43
C ARG A 142 14.65 15.00 7.20
N CYS A 143 14.00 14.74 6.06
CA CYS A 143 14.51 15.08 4.75
C CYS A 143 15.26 16.39 4.93
N MET A 144 16.59 16.35 4.88
CA MET A 144 17.36 17.58 5.07
C MET A 144 16.95 18.51 3.94
N SER A 145 16.78 19.79 4.26
CA SER A 145 16.50 20.79 3.24
C SER A 145 17.57 20.70 2.15
N ASP A 146 17.15 20.78 0.88
CA ASP A 146 18.05 20.73 -0.28
C ASP A 146 18.78 19.38 -0.44
N GLN A 147 18.11 18.28 -0.15
CA GLN A 147 18.58 16.91 -0.43
C GLN A 147 17.48 16.04 -1.01
N ILE A 148 17.86 14.94 -1.67
CA ILE A 148 16.94 13.86 -2.03
C ILE A 148 16.51 13.11 -0.76
N CYS A 149 15.20 13.00 -0.53
CA CYS A 149 14.69 12.31 0.64
C CYS A 149 14.26 10.86 0.35
N VAL A 150 15.25 9.98 0.22
CA VAL A 150 15.04 8.53 0.10
C VAL A 150 16.02 7.81 1.01
N SER A 151 15.63 6.62 1.49
CA SER A 151 16.49 5.74 2.30
C SER A 151 16.78 4.45 1.57
N LYS A 152 17.72 3.67 2.09
CA LYS A 152 18.03 2.33 1.59
C LYS A 152 16.76 1.49 1.53
N ASN A 153 16.56 0.78 0.41
CA ASN A 153 15.40 -0.05 0.11
C ASN A 153 14.08 0.72 -0.01
N HIS A 154 14.10 2.05 -0.05
CA HIS A 154 12.96 2.77 -0.59
C HIS A 154 12.76 2.35 -2.04
N TYR A 155 11.51 2.25 -2.45
CA TYR A 155 11.15 1.99 -3.83
C TYR A 155 10.11 2.99 -4.31
N ILE A 156 10.13 3.28 -5.59
CA ILE A 156 9.09 4.03 -6.29
C ILE A 156 8.67 3.24 -7.51
N LYS A 157 7.35 3.08 -7.70
CA LYS A 157 6.76 2.39 -8.85
C LYS A 157 5.94 3.36 -9.66
N TYR A 158 6.14 3.35 -10.97
CA TYR A 158 5.41 4.15 -11.94
C TYR A 158 4.68 3.30 -12.95
N SER A 159 3.54 3.80 -13.39
CA SER A 159 2.87 3.36 -14.61
C SER A 159 3.11 4.40 -15.70
N ILE A 160 3.80 3.99 -16.77
CA ILE A 160 4.14 4.82 -17.92
C ILE A 160 3.22 4.46 -19.08
N LYS A 161 2.59 5.47 -19.68
CA LYS A 161 1.75 5.35 -20.87
C LYS A 161 2.31 6.25 -21.97
N ASP A 162 2.44 5.71 -23.17
CA ASP A 162 2.92 6.44 -24.35
C ASP A 162 1.98 6.17 -25.52
N THR A 163 1.46 7.19 -26.19
CA THR A 163 0.63 7.04 -27.39
C THR A 163 1.29 6.30 -28.55
N THR A 164 2.63 6.28 -28.63
CA THR A 164 3.35 5.55 -29.67
C THR A 164 3.49 4.06 -29.37
N SER A 165 3.25 3.66 -28.11
CA SER A 165 3.27 2.27 -27.65
C SER A 165 1.91 1.91 -27.08
N GLN A 166 1.18 0.97 -27.68
CA GLN A 166 -0.09 0.47 -27.12
C GLN A 166 0.07 -0.24 -25.75
N ASP A 167 1.30 -0.37 -25.25
CA ASP A 167 1.64 -1.07 -24.01
C ASP A 167 1.96 -0.11 -22.87
N VAL A 168 1.35 -0.38 -21.70
CA VAL A 168 1.70 0.27 -20.43
C VAL A 168 3.01 -0.33 -19.94
N THR A 169 3.93 0.52 -19.52
CA THR A 169 5.22 0.11 -18.96
C THR A 169 5.21 0.34 -17.46
N ASN A 170 5.49 -0.71 -16.68
CA ASN A 170 5.63 -0.61 -15.24
C ASN A 170 7.11 -0.47 -14.90
N LEU A 171 7.45 0.63 -14.24
CA LEU A 171 8.83 0.95 -13.90
C LEU A 171 8.98 0.94 -12.39
N THR A 172 9.97 0.21 -11.87
CA THR A 172 10.28 0.16 -10.44
C THR A 172 11.72 0.58 -10.23
N HIS A 173 11.94 1.55 -9.36
CA HIS A 173 13.27 1.94 -8.90
C HIS A 173 13.41 1.62 -7.42
N THR A 174 14.51 0.95 -7.06
CA THR A 174 14.87 0.66 -5.68
C THR A 174 16.16 1.39 -5.34
N PHE A 175 16.12 2.19 -4.27
CA PHE A 175 17.22 3.02 -3.82
C PHE A 175 18.20 2.23 -2.93
N GLY A 176 19.49 2.38 -3.22
CA GLY A 176 20.58 1.92 -2.37
C GLY A 176 20.78 2.81 -1.14
N THR A 177 21.87 2.56 -0.41
CA THR A 177 22.23 3.40 0.74
C THR A 177 22.54 4.83 0.27
N PRO A 178 21.92 5.87 0.86
CA PRO A 178 22.27 7.26 0.56
C PRO A 178 23.72 7.58 0.92
N GLY A 179 24.36 8.42 0.11
CA GLY A 179 25.74 8.89 0.24
C GLY A 179 26.04 9.93 -0.83
N ASN A 180 27.32 10.11 -1.22
CA ASN A 180 27.68 10.99 -2.34
C ASN A 180 27.07 10.51 -3.66
N THR A 181 26.93 9.20 -3.81
CA THR A 181 26.20 8.56 -4.91
C THR A 181 25.20 7.58 -4.34
N ILE A 182 24.05 7.46 -5.01
CA ILE A 182 22.96 6.57 -4.66
C ILE A 182 22.81 5.57 -5.81
N ALA A 183 23.05 4.30 -5.52
CA ALA A 183 22.80 3.23 -6.48
C ALA A 183 21.29 3.04 -6.67
N ILE A 184 20.85 2.92 -7.91
CA ILE A 184 19.46 2.64 -8.27
C ILE A 184 19.41 1.34 -9.05
N SER A 185 18.63 0.38 -8.55
CA SER A 185 18.24 -0.78 -9.32
C SER A 185 16.89 -0.51 -9.97
N SER A 186 16.88 -0.48 -11.30
CA SER A 186 15.71 -0.17 -12.11
C SER A 186 15.23 -1.43 -12.81
N THR A 187 13.93 -1.72 -12.68
CA THR A 187 13.28 -2.81 -13.41
C THR A 187 12.14 -2.22 -14.23
N GLU A 188 12.22 -2.40 -15.54
CA GLU A 188 11.22 -1.99 -16.51
C GLU A 188 10.51 -3.24 -17.05
N ILE A 189 9.19 -3.26 -16.92
CA ILE A 189 8.35 -4.38 -17.37
C ILE A 189 7.35 -3.84 -18.38
N THR A 190 7.45 -4.33 -19.61
CA THR A 190 6.45 -4.14 -20.67
C THR A 190 5.66 -5.44 -20.86
N LYS A 191 4.68 -5.48 -21.76
CA LYS A 191 4.00 -6.74 -22.10
C LYS A 191 4.92 -7.78 -22.75
N LYS A 192 6.02 -7.34 -23.39
CA LYS A 192 6.88 -8.18 -24.24
C LYS A 192 8.20 -8.53 -23.61
N ASP A 193 8.69 -7.67 -22.72
CA ASP A 193 10.05 -7.74 -22.22
C ASP A 193 10.14 -7.23 -20.79
N LYS A 194 11.13 -7.76 -20.06
CA LYS A 194 11.53 -7.31 -18.74
C LYS A 194 13.01 -6.95 -18.82
N ARG A 195 13.31 -5.66 -18.67
CA ARG A 195 14.66 -5.13 -18.63
C ARG A 195 15.03 -4.75 -17.21
N GLN A 196 16.25 -5.09 -16.82
CA GLN A 196 16.83 -4.64 -15.56
C GLN A 196 18.08 -3.81 -15.87
N ASP A 197 18.21 -2.70 -15.17
CA ASP A 197 19.34 -1.78 -15.30
C ASP A 197 19.78 -1.33 -13.91
N ASN A 198 21.07 -1.05 -13.76
CA ASN A 198 21.62 -0.51 -12.53
C ASN A 198 22.49 0.70 -12.86
N PHE A 199 22.18 1.83 -12.25
CA PHE A 199 22.91 3.08 -12.45
C PHE A 199 23.05 3.82 -11.13
N HIS A 200 23.83 4.90 -11.14
CA HIS A 200 24.05 5.74 -9.98
C HIS A 200 23.53 7.15 -10.27
N ILE A 201 22.93 7.75 -9.25
CA ILE A 201 22.67 9.20 -9.22
C ILE A 201 23.54 9.83 -8.15
N ASP A 202 23.90 11.09 -8.30
CA ASP A 202 24.56 11.85 -7.23
C ASP A 202 23.54 12.33 -6.17
N SER A 203 24.04 12.99 -5.13
CA SER A 203 23.23 13.57 -4.06
C SER A 203 22.28 14.69 -4.52
N ASP A 204 22.50 15.26 -5.71
CA ASP A 204 21.61 16.25 -6.33
C ASP A 204 20.55 15.62 -7.23
N GLY A 205 20.66 14.33 -7.53
CA GLY A 205 19.74 13.58 -8.38
C GLY A 205 20.14 13.56 -9.84
N LEU A 206 21.39 13.91 -10.18
CA LEU A 206 21.90 13.82 -11.54
C LEU A 206 22.35 12.40 -11.85
N ILE A 207 21.98 11.91 -13.04
CA ILE A 207 22.49 10.63 -13.54
C ILE A 207 23.96 10.83 -13.96
N ASP A 208 24.84 9.93 -13.50
CA ASP A 208 26.26 9.97 -13.82
C ASP A 208 26.50 10.09 -15.34
N HIS A 209 27.56 10.83 -15.71
CA HIS A 209 28.00 11.10 -17.09
C HIS A 209 27.05 11.92 -18.01
N THR A 210 25.78 12.14 -17.65
CA THR A 210 24.83 12.89 -18.50
C THR A 210 24.57 14.32 -18.04
N LYS A 211 24.85 14.62 -16.75
CA LYS A 211 24.49 15.89 -16.09
C LYS A 211 23.01 16.27 -16.20
N GLN A 212 22.12 15.29 -16.37
CA GLN A 212 20.67 15.49 -16.41
C GLN A 212 20.04 15.00 -15.08
N TYR A 213 19.07 15.75 -14.57
CA TYR A 213 18.30 15.33 -13.39
C TYR A 213 17.47 14.08 -13.69
N TYR A 214 17.47 13.16 -12.74
CA TYR A 214 16.70 11.94 -12.77
C TYR A 214 15.21 12.25 -12.60
N SER A 215 14.41 12.00 -13.63
CA SER A 215 13.03 12.48 -13.76
C SER A 215 12.02 11.99 -12.72
N PHE A 216 12.41 11.14 -11.78
CA PHE A 216 11.49 10.58 -10.78
C PHE A 216 11.75 11.09 -9.35
N VAL A 217 12.89 11.74 -9.10
CA VAL A 217 13.22 12.30 -7.79
C VAL A 217 14.09 13.55 -7.92
N HIS A 218 13.69 14.62 -7.23
CA HIS A 218 14.40 15.88 -7.12
C HIS A 218 14.78 16.19 -5.67
N LYS A 219 15.60 17.22 -5.47
CA LYS A 219 15.85 17.75 -4.13
C LYS A 219 14.59 18.36 -3.52
N THR A 220 14.46 18.24 -2.21
CA THR A 220 13.39 18.88 -1.44
C THR A 220 13.57 20.40 -1.36
N SER A 221 12.63 21.09 -0.69
CA SER A 221 12.66 22.56 -0.52
C SER A 221 12.51 23.35 -1.82
N ILE A 222 11.83 22.74 -2.80
CA ILE A 222 11.43 23.39 -4.04
C ILE A 222 10.48 24.55 -3.72
N LYS A 223 10.76 25.74 -4.25
CA LYS A 223 9.93 26.94 -4.11
C LYS A 223 9.31 27.29 -5.47
N ILE A 224 8.31 28.15 -5.49
CA ILE A 224 7.78 28.71 -6.74
C ILE A 224 8.89 29.50 -7.45
N GLY A 225 9.04 29.30 -8.76
CA GLY A 225 10.08 29.92 -9.57
C GLY A 225 11.42 29.16 -9.60
N THR A 226 11.54 28.03 -8.90
CA THR A 226 12.71 27.15 -9.00
C THR A 226 12.75 26.51 -10.40
N THR A 227 13.89 26.61 -11.07
CA THR A 227 14.15 25.93 -12.35
C THR A 227 14.92 24.63 -12.09
N ILE A 228 14.46 23.54 -12.71
CA ILE A 228 15.09 22.21 -12.63
C ILE A 228 15.56 21.83 -14.04
N ASP A 229 16.85 21.50 -14.17
CA ASP A 229 17.51 21.23 -15.46
C ASP A 229 17.34 19.75 -15.89
N SER A 230 16.09 19.31 -16.02
CA SER A 230 15.79 17.97 -16.54
C SER A 230 15.92 17.93 -18.07
N LYS A 231 15.69 16.77 -18.69
CA LYS A 231 15.60 16.63 -20.16
C LYS A 231 14.68 17.68 -20.80
N TYR A 232 13.65 18.10 -20.08
CA TYR A 232 12.78 19.23 -20.43
C TYR A 232 12.85 20.25 -19.29
N PRO A 233 13.71 21.29 -19.37
CA PRO A 233 13.88 22.22 -18.27
C PRO A 233 12.55 22.81 -17.82
N ILE A 234 12.19 22.55 -16.56
CA ILE A 234 10.91 22.92 -15.97
C ILE A 234 11.09 24.02 -14.94
N THR A 235 10.06 24.84 -14.77
CA THR A 235 9.98 25.84 -13.70
C THR A 235 8.71 25.62 -12.89
N THR A 236 8.83 25.64 -11.57
CA THR A 236 7.71 25.49 -10.65
C THR A 236 6.80 26.72 -10.69
N THR A 237 5.51 26.50 -10.91
CA THR A 237 4.53 27.59 -11.14
C THR A 237 3.49 27.71 -10.04
N GLY A 238 3.31 26.68 -9.21
CA GLY A 238 2.33 26.73 -8.12
C GLY A 238 2.38 25.53 -7.19
N GLU A 239 1.58 25.62 -6.13
CA GLU A 239 1.37 24.55 -5.15
C GLU A 239 0.04 23.84 -5.43
N VAL A 240 0.02 22.52 -5.25
CA VAL A 240 -1.17 21.69 -5.44
C VAL A 240 -1.24 20.62 -4.35
N ILE A 241 -2.45 20.20 -4.01
CA ILE A 241 -2.66 19.00 -3.19
C ILE A 241 -2.87 17.83 -4.16
N PHE A 242 -1.97 16.86 -4.13
CA PHE A 242 -2.03 15.68 -4.99
C PHE A 242 -2.59 14.48 -4.21
N PRO A 243 -3.72 13.90 -4.65
CA PRO A 243 -4.25 12.69 -4.04
C PRO A 243 -3.39 11.48 -4.45
N PHE A 244 -2.84 10.77 -3.46
CA PHE A 244 -2.10 9.53 -3.71
C PHE A 244 -2.60 8.43 -2.76
N LYS A 245 -3.24 7.41 -3.32
CA LYS A 245 -3.94 6.35 -2.55
C LYS A 245 -4.90 6.97 -1.51
N ASN A 246 -4.65 6.75 -0.23
CA ASN A 246 -5.44 7.28 0.88
C ASN A 246 -4.81 8.53 1.53
N GLN A 247 -3.75 9.09 0.93
CA GLN A 247 -3.04 10.26 1.42
C GLN A 247 -3.29 11.47 0.53
N GLN A 248 -3.23 12.66 1.14
CA GLN A 248 -3.13 13.93 0.43
C GLN A 248 -1.70 14.43 0.58
N ARG A 249 -1.05 14.75 -0.53
CA ARG A 249 0.36 15.15 -0.57
C ARG A 249 0.48 16.60 -1.01
N ASP A 250 1.19 17.40 -0.22
CA ASP A 250 1.56 18.75 -0.63
C ASP A 250 2.62 18.66 -1.72
N ALA A 251 2.34 19.22 -2.89
CA ALA A 251 3.19 19.10 -4.06
C ALA A 251 3.36 20.43 -4.81
N MET A 252 4.43 20.51 -5.59
CA MET A 252 4.70 21.57 -6.55
C MET A 252 4.30 21.12 -7.94
N ILE A 253 3.66 21.99 -8.71
CA ILE A 253 3.49 21.79 -10.15
C ILE A 253 4.53 22.61 -10.91
N ALA A 254 5.16 21.98 -11.90
CA ALA A 254 6.21 22.57 -12.71
C ALA A 254 5.94 22.33 -14.20
N TRP A 255 6.32 23.30 -15.03
CA TRP A 255 6.08 23.28 -16.47
C TRP A 255 7.35 23.64 -17.22
N ASP A 256 7.53 23.05 -18.40
CA ASP A 256 8.54 23.52 -19.33
C ASP A 256 8.11 24.83 -20.01
N LYS A 257 9.06 25.50 -20.66
CA LYS A 257 8.81 26.77 -21.36
C LYS A 257 7.75 26.65 -22.47
N THR A 258 7.64 25.48 -23.10
CA THR A 258 6.69 25.26 -24.20
C THR A 258 5.29 24.85 -23.72
N LYS A 259 5.13 24.56 -22.41
CA LYS A 259 3.92 24.01 -21.79
C LYS A 259 3.48 22.67 -22.39
N GLN A 260 4.43 21.92 -22.94
CA GLN A 260 4.23 20.57 -23.44
C GLN A 260 4.57 19.54 -22.37
N TYR A 261 5.44 19.86 -21.43
CA TYR A 261 5.87 18.98 -20.34
C TYR A 261 5.50 19.56 -18.98
N GLN A 262 4.99 18.71 -18.10
CA GLN A 262 4.69 19.05 -16.72
C GLN A 262 5.14 17.94 -15.76
N GLU A 263 5.48 18.35 -14.55
CA GLU A 263 5.72 17.46 -13.40
C GLU A 263 4.94 17.96 -12.18
N VAL A 264 4.48 17.03 -11.35
CA VAL A 264 3.97 17.27 -10.00
C VAL A 264 4.93 16.60 -9.03
N ILE A 265 5.53 17.37 -8.13
CA ILE A 265 6.66 16.95 -7.29
C ILE A 265 6.27 17.07 -5.82
N ASP A 266 6.41 16.01 -5.04
CA ASP A 266 6.14 16.01 -3.61
C ASP A 266 7.07 16.98 -2.87
N LYS A 267 6.51 17.92 -2.09
CA LYS A 267 7.30 18.94 -1.39
C LYS A 267 8.18 18.35 -0.29
N ASN A 268 7.71 17.27 0.35
CA ASN A 268 8.36 16.70 1.52
C ASN A 268 9.49 15.76 1.13
N THR A 269 9.33 14.98 0.05
CA THR A 269 10.33 13.99 -0.36
C THR A 269 11.08 14.32 -1.64
N GLY A 270 10.54 15.20 -2.49
CA GLY A 270 11.07 15.48 -3.82
C GLY A 270 10.71 14.41 -4.86
N ILE A 271 9.93 13.39 -4.51
CA ILE A 271 9.49 12.35 -5.45
C ILE A 271 8.49 12.93 -6.45
N VAL A 272 8.66 12.63 -7.73
CA VAL A 272 7.74 13.06 -8.79
C VAL A 272 6.46 12.23 -8.73
N LEU A 273 5.33 12.81 -8.34
CA LEU A 273 4.05 12.12 -8.23
C LEU A 273 3.43 11.83 -9.60
N PHE A 274 3.64 12.74 -10.55
CA PHE A 274 3.08 12.65 -11.89
C PHE A 274 3.93 13.46 -12.88
N ALA A 275 4.13 12.93 -14.08
CA ALA A 275 4.76 13.64 -15.18
C ALA A 275 3.96 13.42 -16.47
N LYS A 276 3.88 14.44 -17.33
CA LYS A 276 3.19 14.34 -18.62
C LYS A 276 3.85 15.19 -19.68
N TYR A 277 4.09 14.60 -20.85
CA TYR A 277 4.45 15.25 -22.09
C TYR A 277 3.30 15.17 -23.08
N ASN A 278 2.99 16.26 -23.78
CA ASN A 278 1.96 16.29 -24.81
C ASN A 278 2.41 17.19 -25.98
N ASP A 279 2.69 16.56 -27.12
CA ASP A 279 2.93 17.25 -28.39
C ASP A 279 1.63 17.27 -29.19
N ARG A 280 1.00 18.46 -29.23
CA ARG A 280 -0.26 18.68 -29.96
C ARG A 280 -0.11 18.58 -31.47
N ILE A 281 1.09 18.82 -32.00
CA ILE A 281 1.35 18.81 -33.45
C ILE A 281 1.49 17.36 -33.91
N LYS A 282 2.27 16.56 -33.20
CA LYS A 282 2.46 15.13 -33.50
C LYS A 282 1.35 14.24 -32.94
N LYS A 283 0.45 14.79 -32.12
CA LYS A 283 -0.59 14.07 -31.36
C LYS A 283 0.00 12.94 -30.51
N THR A 284 1.19 13.14 -29.97
CA THR A 284 1.86 12.18 -29.10
C THR A 284 1.77 12.64 -27.66
N GLU A 285 1.30 11.76 -26.78
CA GLU A 285 1.22 11.96 -25.33
C GLU A 285 2.04 10.87 -24.62
N TRP A 286 2.82 11.29 -23.63
CA TRP A 286 3.52 10.41 -22.71
C TRP A 286 3.17 10.83 -21.28
N SER A 287 2.96 9.87 -20.38
CA SER A 287 2.73 10.17 -18.97
C SER A 287 3.34 9.11 -18.08
N ALA A 288 3.78 9.52 -16.90
CA ALA A 288 4.21 8.64 -15.82
C ALA A 288 3.46 9.02 -14.54
N GLU A 289 2.78 8.07 -13.95
CA GLU A 289 2.03 8.25 -12.70
C GLU A 289 2.63 7.36 -11.63
N LEU A 290 2.95 7.93 -10.46
CA LEU A 290 3.39 7.16 -9.31
C LEU A 290 2.22 6.26 -8.85
N THR A 291 2.44 4.95 -8.82
CA THR A 291 1.42 3.97 -8.42
C THR A 291 1.64 3.44 -7.01
N ASP A 292 2.89 3.37 -6.55
CA ASP A 292 3.25 2.80 -5.25
C ASP A 292 4.62 3.27 -4.77
N THR A 293 4.78 3.43 -3.46
CA THR A 293 6.06 3.69 -2.81
C THR A 293 5.96 3.45 -1.30
N ASN A 294 7.05 2.96 -0.70
CA ASN A 294 7.24 2.95 0.76
C ASN A 294 7.99 4.19 1.27
N ALA A 295 8.39 5.12 0.39
CA ALA A 295 9.07 6.35 0.80
C ALA A 295 8.14 7.37 1.47
N PHE A 296 6.81 7.17 1.36
CA PHE A 296 5.80 8.01 2.01
C PHE A 296 5.26 7.44 3.31
N SER A 297 5.53 6.16 3.61
CA SER A 297 5.20 5.64 4.92
C SER A 297 6.26 6.13 5.89
N GLU A 298 5.83 6.88 6.91
CA GLU A 298 6.56 6.99 8.18
C GLU A 298 6.53 5.63 8.89
N GLU A 299 6.92 4.57 8.19
CA GLU A 299 7.18 3.29 8.82
C GLU A 299 8.49 3.46 9.57
N ILE A 300 8.33 3.68 10.88
CA ILE A 300 9.35 3.36 11.88
C ILE A 300 10.03 2.07 11.40
N GLN A 301 11.31 2.19 11.04
CA GLN A 301 12.13 1.05 10.67
C GLN A 301 12.33 0.22 11.93
N ILE A 302 11.38 -0.67 12.20
CA ILE A 302 11.53 -1.65 13.27
C ILE A 302 12.66 -2.57 12.85
N GLN A 303 13.80 -2.43 13.52
CA GLN A 303 14.77 -3.49 13.53
C GLN A 303 14.09 -4.70 14.20
N TYR A 304 13.62 -5.64 13.38
CA TYR A 304 13.00 -6.89 13.84
C TYR A 304 13.93 -7.73 14.75
N ASN A 305 15.23 -7.43 14.75
CA ASN A 305 16.21 -8.02 15.65
C ASN A 305 16.12 -7.42 17.06
N GLY A 306 15.00 -7.59 17.76
CA GLY A 306 14.94 -7.24 19.19
C GLY A 306 13.58 -6.98 19.80
N MET A 307 12.50 -6.87 19.01
CA MET A 307 11.16 -6.63 19.57
C MET A 307 10.73 -7.84 20.41
N ARG A 308 10.89 -7.72 21.73
CA ARG A 308 10.47 -8.71 22.72
C ARG A 308 9.53 -8.02 23.68
N ILE A 309 8.25 -8.33 23.56
CA ILE A 309 7.26 -7.86 24.51
C ILE A 309 7.36 -8.78 25.72
N PRO A 310 7.61 -8.25 26.93
CA PRO A 310 7.72 -9.10 28.09
C PRO A 310 6.45 -9.93 28.29
N SER A 311 6.61 -11.22 28.57
CA SER A 311 5.48 -12.15 28.74
C SER A 311 4.50 -11.70 29.82
N TRP A 312 4.97 -10.99 30.85
CA TRP A 312 4.13 -10.43 31.89
C TRP A 312 3.11 -9.41 31.37
N PHE A 313 3.37 -8.77 30.23
CA PHE A 313 2.45 -7.80 29.63
C PHE A 313 1.16 -8.43 29.08
N LYS A 314 1.13 -9.77 28.93
CA LYS A 314 -0.10 -10.51 28.62
C LYS A 314 -1.19 -10.34 29.68
N ASN A 315 -0.83 -10.10 30.95
CA ASN A 315 -1.79 -9.93 32.02
C ASN A 315 -2.57 -8.60 31.93
N PRO A 316 -1.90 -7.42 31.80
CA PRO A 316 -2.58 -6.17 31.47
C PRO A 316 -3.46 -6.26 30.23
N VAL A 317 -2.96 -6.91 29.17
CA VAL A 317 -3.71 -7.09 27.92
C VAL A 317 -4.96 -7.94 28.16
N LYS A 318 -4.86 -9.04 28.91
CA LYS A 318 -6.01 -9.87 29.28
C LYS A 318 -7.05 -9.10 30.09
N TRP A 319 -6.62 -8.31 31.06
CA TRP A 319 -7.53 -7.48 31.86
C TRP A 319 -8.23 -6.45 30.99
N TRP A 320 -7.55 -5.88 30.01
CA TRP A 320 -8.15 -4.92 29.08
C TRP A 320 -9.15 -5.61 28.14
N THR A 321 -8.79 -6.75 27.56
CA THR A 321 -9.66 -7.50 26.64
C THR A 321 -10.93 -8.01 27.33
N GLU A 322 -10.83 -8.38 28.61
CA GLU A 322 -11.97 -8.76 29.46
C GLU A 322 -12.75 -7.57 30.04
N GLY A 323 -12.32 -6.32 29.77
CA GLY A 323 -12.99 -5.11 30.27
C GLY A 323 -12.80 -4.84 31.76
N ARG A 324 -11.79 -5.45 32.39
CA ARG A 324 -11.42 -5.22 33.80
C ARG A 324 -10.60 -3.94 34.02
N ILE A 325 -9.92 -3.46 32.98
CA ILE A 325 -9.26 -2.14 32.95
C ILE A 325 -9.74 -1.36 31.74
N SER A 326 -9.78 -0.04 31.88
CA SER A 326 -10.20 0.91 30.85
C SER A 326 -9.15 1.06 29.74
N ASP A 327 -9.58 1.63 28.61
CA ASP A 327 -8.69 2.03 27.51
C ASP A 327 -7.57 2.97 27.98
N SER A 328 -7.88 3.89 28.90
CA SER A 328 -6.91 4.83 29.47
C SER A 328 -5.84 4.15 30.33
N GLU A 329 -6.22 3.14 31.12
CA GLU A 329 -5.30 2.34 31.94
C GLU A 329 -4.43 1.44 31.06
N TYR A 330 -5.01 0.88 30.00
CA TYR A 330 -4.27 0.13 28.99
C TYR A 330 -3.24 1.01 28.25
N ILE A 331 -3.65 2.19 27.76
CA ILE A 331 -2.75 3.19 27.16
C ILE A 331 -1.63 3.57 28.13
N SER A 332 -1.95 3.78 29.40
CA SER A 332 -0.96 4.11 30.43
C SER A 332 0.07 2.98 30.63
N SER A 333 -0.37 1.72 30.54
CA SER A 333 0.52 0.56 30.63
C SER A 333 1.49 0.47 29.44
N ILE A 334 1.03 0.79 28.23
CA ILE A 334 1.90 0.86 27.05
C ILE A 334 2.86 2.03 27.16
N ASN A 335 2.37 3.21 27.56
CA ASN A 335 3.21 4.38 27.80
C ASN A 335 4.35 4.04 28.75
N TYR A 336 4.07 3.39 29.88
CA TYR A 336 5.09 2.96 30.83
C TYR A 336 6.16 2.05 30.20
N LEU A 337 5.75 1.08 29.38
CA LEU A 337 6.68 0.18 28.68
C LEU A 337 7.63 0.95 27.74
N LEU A 338 7.09 1.92 27.01
CA LEU A 338 7.85 2.76 26.10
C LEU A 338 8.78 3.72 26.86
N LYS A 339 8.29 4.41 27.90
CA LYS A 339 9.10 5.36 28.71
C LYS A 339 10.32 4.70 29.34
N ASN A 340 10.18 3.45 29.75
CA ASN A 340 11.23 2.72 30.45
C ASN A 340 12.10 1.87 29.51
N ASN A 341 11.96 2.02 28.18
CA ASN A 341 12.68 1.22 27.18
C ASN A 341 12.51 -0.30 27.35
N ILE A 342 11.39 -0.73 27.93
CA ILE A 342 11.04 -2.14 28.10
C ILE A 342 10.51 -2.72 26.79
N MET A 343 9.83 -1.88 26.00
CA MET A 343 9.38 -2.16 24.64
C MET A 343 9.94 -1.08 23.71
N GLN A 344 10.49 -1.48 22.56
CA GLN A 344 10.91 -0.59 21.49
C GLN A 344 10.09 -0.93 20.24
N ILE A 345 9.49 0.11 19.66
CA ILE A 345 8.63 0.06 18.47
C ILE A 345 9.26 0.93 17.41
#